data_AF-A0A1Y2LDK8-F1
#
_entry.id   AF-A0A1Y2LDK8-F1
#
_cell.length_a   1.000
_cell.length_b   1.000
_cell.length_c   1.000
_cell.angle_alpha   90.00
_cell.angle_beta   90.00
_cell.angle_gamma   90.00
#
_symmetry.space_group_name_H-M   'P 1'
#
loop_
_entity.id
_entity.type
_entity.pdbx_description
1 polymer ?
#
loop_
_entity_poly.entity_id
_entity_poly.type
_entity_poly.pdbx_seq_one_letter_code
_entity_poly.pdbx_strand_id
1 'polypeptide(L)'
;MIPEYENILSSIKPPLADVGFCLIDNSDFLAEFETTDGWKIKFEGERYYRPLIEISITPPEEDDGYSVRILMECFWEVKGGKSTPPTAVNQANFINERLRGWISKKENYEIYYKKKNEVIGG
;
A
#
# COMPACT_ATOMS: atom_id res chain seq x y z
N MET A 1 -20.68 7.06 3.68
CA MET A 1 -19.24 6.96 3.97
C MET A 1 -18.96 7.49 5.37
N ILE A 2 -18.07 6.85 6.14
CA ILE A 2 -17.77 7.33 7.50
C ILE A 2 -16.79 8.52 7.46
N PRO A 3 -16.98 9.59 8.25
CA PRO A 3 -16.13 10.80 8.17
C PRO A 3 -14.64 10.53 8.36
N GLU A 4 -14.28 9.59 9.22
CA GLU A 4 -12.90 9.25 9.51
C GLU A 4 -12.20 8.60 8.31
N TYR A 5 -12.91 7.73 7.58
CA TYR A 5 -12.45 7.16 6.32
C TYR A 5 -12.26 8.23 5.25
N GLU A 6 -13.23 9.13 5.10
CA GLU A 6 -13.12 10.25 4.14
C GLU A 6 -11.91 11.14 4.43
N ASN A 7 -11.66 11.45 5.70
CA ASN A 7 -10.50 12.25 6.11
C ASN A 7 -9.18 11.56 5.72
N ILE A 8 -9.06 10.26 5.97
CA ILE A 8 -7.87 9.49 5.61
C ILE A 8 -7.72 9.37 4.10
N LEU A 9 -8.81 9.05 3.39
CA LEU A 9 -8.84 8.98 1.92
C LEU A 9 -8.38 10.31 1.31
N SER A 10 -8.85 11.43 1.84
CA SER A 10 -8.44 12.77 1.37
C SER A 10 -6.95 13.04 1.58
N SER A 11 -6.35 12.44 2.61
CA SER A 11 -4.93 12.60 2.94
C SER A 11 -4.00 11.73 2.07
N ILE A 12 -4.47 10.55 1.61
CA ILE A 12 -3.66 9.66 0.75
C ILE A 12 -3.79 9.98 -0.74
N LYS A 13 -4.87 10.64 -1.16
CA LYS A 13 -5.10 10.99 -2.57
C LYS A 13 -3.94 11.79 -3.21
N PRO A 14 -3.42 12.87 -2.59
CA PRO A 14 -2.34 13.64 -3.18
C PRO A 14 -1.07 12.84 -3.47
N PRO A 15 -0.46 12.11 -2.52
CA PRO A 15 0.76 11.35 -2.82
C PRO A 15 0.54 10.22 -3.83
N LEU A 16 -0.66 9.64 -3.92
CA LEU A 16 -0.97 8.65 -4.95
C LEU A 16 -1.12 9.29 -6.34
N ALA A 17 -1.75 10.46 -6.43
CA ALA A 17 -1.89 11.20 -7.68
C ALA A 17 -0.52 11.63 -8.26
N ASP A 18 0.45 11.98 -7.41
CA ASP A 18 1.81 12.37 -7.82
C ASP A 18 2.54 11.28 -8.64
N VAL A 19 2.24 10.01 -8.37
CA VAL A 19 2.79 8.86 -9.13
C VAL A 19 1.84 8.31 -10.19
N GLY A 20 0.73 9.00 -10.45
CA GLY A 20 -0.18 8.71 -11.56
C GLY A 20 -1.36 7.80 -11.23
N PHE A 21 -1.61 7.52 -9.95
CA PHE A 21 -2.82 6.77 -9.55
C PHE A 21 -4.05 7.67 -9.62
N CYS A 22 -5.08 7.18 -10.30
CA CYS A 22 -6.39 7.81 -10.39
C CYS A 22 -7.41 6.97 -9.61
N LEU A 23 -8.29 7.62 -8.85
CA LEU A 23 -9.39 6.94 -8.17
C LEU A 23 -10.37 6.38 -9.19
N ILE A 24 -10.62 5.07 -9.16
CA ILE A 24 -11.54 4.36 -10.08
C ILE A 24 -12.82 3.86 -9.39
N ASP A 25 -12.74 3.53 -8.10
CA ASP A 25 -13.89 3.14 -7.30
C ASP A 25 -13.78 3.72 -5.88
N ASN A 26 -14.92 4.03 -5.27
CA ASN A 26 -15.00 4.61 -3.93
C ASN A 26 -16.34 4.31 -3.28
N SER A 27 -16.31 3.51 -2.21
CA SER A 27 -17.44 3.12 -1.39
C SER A 27 -17.17 3.37 0.10
N ASP A 28 -18.10 3.00 0.97
CA ASP A 28 -18.08 3.40 2.39
C ASP A 28 -16.80 3.04 3.17
N PHE A 29 -16.04 2.04 2.71
CA PHE A 29 -14.83 1.52 3.36
C PHE A 29 -13.76 1.04 2.37
N LEU A 30 -13.93 1.32 1.09
CA LEU A 30 -13.06 0.80 0.04
C LEU A 30 -12.88 1.84 -1.04
N ALA A 31 -11.62 2.10 -1.40
CA ALA A 31 -11.25 2.94 -2.52
C ALA A 31 -10.21 2.20 -3.35
N GLU A 32 -10.42 2.23 -4.66
CA GLU A 32 -9.52 1.62 -5.61
C GLU A 32 -8.92 2.69 -6.50
N PHE A 33 -7.63 2.58 -6.77
CA PHE A 33 -6.89 3.47 -7.64
C PHE A 33 -6.14 2.68 -8.69
N GLU A 34 -5.97 3.26 -9.86
CA GLU A 34 -5.26 2.62 -10.97
C GLU A 34 -4.39 3.64 -11.72
N THR A 35 -3.20 3.21 -12.15
CA THR A 35 -2.35 3.98 -13.06
C THR A 35 -2.60 3.57 -14.52
N THR A 36 -2.20 4.41 -15.48
CA THR A 36 -2.34 4.08 -16.92
C THR A 36 -1.52 2.88 -17.36
N ASP A 37 -0.45 2.53 -16.63
CA ASP A 37 0.38 1.36 -16.88
C ASP A 37 -0.10 0.11 -16.12
N GLY A 38 -1.25 0.18 -15.44
CA GLY A 38 -1.97 -0.98 -14.89
C GLY A 38 -1.67 -1.31 -13.43
N TRP A 39 -0.91 -0.47 -12.70
CA TRP A 39 -0.75 -0.66 -11.26
C TRP A 39 -2.06 -0.35 -10.56
N LYS A 40 -2.40 -1.14 -9.55
CA LYS A 40 -3.62 -0.96 -8.76
C LYS A 40 -3.29 -0.77 -7.30
N ILE A 41 -4.06 0.08 -6.63
CA ILE A 41 -4.02 0.25 -5.18
C ILE A 41 -5.42 0.02 -4.63
N LYS A 42 -5.49 -0.77 -3.55
CA LYS A 42 -6.70 -0.96 -2.76
C LYS A 42 -6.47 -0.33 -1.39
N PHE A 43 -7.31 0.64 -1.02
CA PHE A 43 -7.37 1.21 0.32
C PHE A 43 -8.64 0.72 1.02
N GLU A 44 -8.45 -0.13 2.03
CA GLU A 44 -9.54 -0.77 2.79
C GLU A 44 -9.54 -0.28 4.24
N GLY A 45 -10.70 0.19 4.69
CA GLY A 45 -10.95 0.54 6.08
C GLY A 45 -11.71 -0.58 6.81
N GLU A 46 -11.28 -0.93 8.01
CA GLU A 46 -11.95 -1.96 8.80
C GLU A 46 -13.31 -1.51 9.35
N ARG A 47 -14.36 -2.32 9.12
CA ARG A 47 -15.76 -2.00 9.47
C ARG A 47 -16.12 -2.12 10.95
N TYR A 48 -15.38 -2.90 11.75
CA TYR A 48 -15.87 -3.37 13.06
C TYR A 48 -14.93 -3.13 14.25
N TYR A 49 -13.61 -3.11 14.07
CA TYR A 49 -12.66 -3.11 15.20
C TYR A 49 -11.52 -2.08 15.04
N ARG A 50 -11.86 -0.79 15.02
CA ARG A 50 -10.88 0.34 14.92
C ARG A 50 -10.08 0.30 13.60
N PRO A 51 -9.40 1.38 13.19
CA PRO A 51 -9.02 1.52 11.79
C PRO A 51 -7.75 0.73 11.50
N LEU A 52 -7.88 -0.57 11.21
CA LEU A 52 -6.89 -1.21 10.36
C LEU A 52 -7.12 -0.65 8.95
N ILE A 53 -6.33 0.36 8.63
CA ILE A 53 -6.22 0.93 7.29
C ILE A 53 -5.15 0.12 6.58
N GLU A 54 -5.58 -0.72 5.67
CA GLU A 54 -4.68 -1.49 4.83
C GLU A 54 -4.61 -0.84 3.45
N ILE A 55 -3.38 -0.56 3.00
CA ILE A 55 -3.14 -0.23 1.60
C ILE A 55 -2.43 -1.43 0.99
N SER A 56 -3.04 -2.01 -0.03
CA SER A 56 -2.43 -3.05 -0.85
C SER A 56 -2.11 -2.48 -2.23
N ILE A 57 -0.99 -2.92 -2.81
CA ILE A 57 -0.58 -2.54 -4.16
C ILE A 57 -0.40 -3.78 -5.03
N THR A 58 -0.95 -3.75 -6.23
CA THR A 58 -0.93 -4.85 -7.20
C THR A 58 -0.25 -4.39 -8.50
N PRO A 59 0.82 -5.07 -8.93
CA PRO A 59 1.46 -4.82 -10.24
C PRO A 59 0.54 -5.15 -11.44
N PRO A 60 0.80 -4.61 -12.64
CA PRO A 60 -0.02 -4.78 -13.85
C PRO A 60 -0.23 -6.22 -14.34
N GLU A 61 0.59 -7.16 -13.91
CA GLU A 61 0.60 -8.57 -14.36
C GLU A 61 0.34 -9.57 -13.22
N GLU A 62 -0.06 -9.08 -12.05
CA GLU A 62 -0.33 -9.91 -10.88
C GLU A 62 -1.80 -9.80 -10.47
N ASP A 63 -2.35 -10.91 -9.97
CA ASP A 63 -3.70 -10.92 -9.40
C ASP A 63 -3.68 -10.57 -7.91
N ASP A 64 -2.59 -10.89 -7.22
CA ASP A 64 -2.45 -10.72 -5.78
C ASP A 64 -1.81 -9.39 -5.40
N GLY A 65 -2.47 -8.68 -4.48
CA GLY A 65 -1.96 -7.44 -3.91
C GLY A 65 -0.99 -7.65 -2.75
N TYR A 66 0.02 -6.79 -2.67
CA TYR A 66 1.00 -6.79 -1.59
C TYR A 66 0.69 -5.69 -0.57
N SER A 67 0.60 -6.07 0.71
CA SER A 67 0.51 -5.12 1.84
C SER A 67 1.63 -4.08 1.84
N VAL A 68 1.31 -2.81 1.65
CA VAL A 68 2.30 -1.73 1.63
C VAL A 68 3.01 -1.60 2.98
N ARG A 69 2.32 -1.90 4.09
CA ARG A 69 2.94 -2.00 5.41
C ARG A 69 4.12 -2.99 5.42
N ILE A 70 3.93 -4.19 4.87
CA ILE A 70 4.99 -5.21 4.85
C ILE A 70 6.11 -4.76 3.91
N LEU A 71 5.79 -4.18 2.75
CA LEU A 71 6.78 -3.59 1.84
C LEU A 71 7.65 -2.53 2.53
N MET A 72 7.04 -1.66 3.34
CA MET A 72 7.77 -0.69 4.16
C MET A 72 8.72 -1.40 5.15
N GLU A 73 8.22 -2.37 5.92
CA GLU A 73 9.04 -3.14 6.89
C GLU A 73 10.27 -3.76 6.21
N CYS A 74 10.09 -4.41 5.05
CA CYS A 74 11.18 -4.99 4.26
C CYS A 74 12.17 -3.94 3.76
N PHE A 75 11.68 -2.79 3.26
CA PHE A 75 12.55 -1.71 2.82
C PHE A 75 13.43 -1.16 3.96
N TRP A 76 12.86 -0.99 5.15
CA TRP A 76 13.59 -0.50 6.32
C TRP A 76 14.66 -1.49 6.80
N GLU A 77 14.34 -2.79 6.80
CA GLU A 77 15.29 -3.86 7.12
C GLU A 77 16.51 -3.81 6.18
N VAL A 78 16.28 -3.67 4.87
CA VAL A 78 17.35 -3.59 3.86
C VAL A 78 18.21 -2.34 4.02
N LYS A 79 17.60 -1.20 4.37
CA LYS A 79 18.30 0.10 4.44
C LYS A 79 18.92 0.41 5.80
N GLY A 80 18.65 -0.40 6.83
CA GLY A 80 19.12 -0.14 8.20
C GLY A 80 18.60 1.17 8.79
N GLY A 81 17.46 1.66 8.30
CA GLY A 81 16.87 2.95 8.69
C GLY A 81 15.87 2.82 9.85
N LYS A 82 15.44 3.96 10.41
CA LYS A 82 14.39 3.99 11.43
C LYS A 82 13.02 3.75 10.81
N SER A 83 12.35 2.68 11.21
CA SER A 83 10.98 2.39 10.80
C SER A 83 10.02 3.49 11.23
N THR A 84 9.35 4.12 10.27
CA THR A 84 8.21 5.02 10.52
C THR A 84 6.95 4.19 10.74
N PRO A 85 6.00 4.64 11.59
CA PRO A 85 4.72 3.94 11.76
C PRO A 85 4.00 3.74 10.41
N PRO A 86 3.43 2.56 10.14
CA PRO A 86 2.76 2.27 8.86
C PRO A 86 1.34 2.85 8.81
N THR A 87 1.19 4.15 9.08
CA THR A 87 -0.10 4.83 8.90
C THR A 87 -0.48 4.87 7.42
N ALA A 88 -1.77 5.06 7.10
CA ALA A 88 -2.25 5.23 5.73
C ALA A 88 -1.43 6.25 4.92
N VAL A 89 -1.17 7.39 5.55
CA VAL A 89 -0.43 8.51 4.95
C VAL A 89 1.03 8.11 4.70
N ASN A 90 1.67 7.44 5.66
CA ASN A 90 3.06 6.99 5.48
C ASN A 90 3.16 5.88 4.43
N GLN A 91 2.17 4.99 4.33
CA GLN A 91 2.09 3.97 3.28
C GLN A 91 1.95 4.63 1.89
N ALA A 92 1.05 5.62 1.74
CA ALA A 92 0.88 6.34 0.49
C ALA A 92 2.12 7.17 0.10
N ASN A 93 2.77 7.83 1.07
CA ASN A 93 4.03 8.54 0.84
C ASN A 93 5.16 7.58 0.44
N PHE A 94 5.24 6.40 1.07
CA PHE A 94 6.19 5.37 0.69
C PHE A 94 5.99 4.93 -0.75
N ILE A 95 4.75 4.75 -1.20
CA ILE A 95 4.45 4.47 -2.62
C ILE A 95 4.93 5.63 -3.50
N ASN A 96 4.54 6.87 -3.20
CA ASN A 96 4.96 8.06 -3.97
C ASN A 96 6.49 8.11 -4.15
N GLU A 97 7.24 7.91 -3.06
CA GLU A 97 8.69 7.98 -3.06
C GLU A 97 9.39 6.77 -3.71
N ARG A 98 8.77 5.59 -3.70
CA ARG A 98 9.45 4.32 -3.99
C ARG A 98 8.86 3.51 -5.14
N LEU A 99 7.71 3.92 -5.70
CA LEU A 99 7.01 3.18 -6.76
C LEU A 99 7.95 2.80 -7.91
N ARG A 100 8.57 3.81 -8.54
CA ARG A 100 9.41 3.63 -9.74
C ARG A 100 10.77 3.00 -9.50
N GLY A 101 11.15 2.79 -8.23
CA GLY A 101 12.50 2.37 -7.86
C GLY A 101 12.53 1.00 -7.21
N TRP A 102 11.89 0.89 -6.04
CA TRP A 102 11.99 -0.30 -5.20
C TRP A 102 10.74 -1.17 -5.32
N ILE A 103 9.55 -0.56 -5.27
CA ILE A 103 8.27 -1.28 -5.33
C ILE A 103 8.03 -1.89 -6.71
N SER A 104 8.50 -1.27 -7.80
CA SER A 104 8.36 -1.81 -9.16
C SER A 104 9.25 -3.00 -9.48
N LYS A 105 10.11 -3.45 -8.56
CA LYS A 105 11.03 -4.57 -8.79
C LYS A 105 10.58 -5.78 -8.00
N LYS A 106 10.00 -6.75 -8.70
CA LYS A 106 9.45 -7.99 -8.13
C LYS A 106 10.38 -8.69 -7.13
N GLU A 107 11.63 -8.82 -7.52
CA GLU A 107 12.71 -9.45 -6.75
C GLU A 107 12.89 -8.85 -5.34
N ASN A 108 12.65 -7.54 -5.19
CA ASN A 108 12.88 -6.83 -3.93
C ASN A 108 11.93 -7.25 -2.83
N TYR A 109 10.71 -7.68 -3.16
CA TYR A 109 9.70 -8.01 -2.17
C TYR A 109 9.33 -9.49 -2.16
N GLU A 110 9.46 -10.23 -3.27
CA GLU A 110 9.18 -11.67 -3.29
C GLU A 110 10.03 -12.47 -2.29
N ILE A 111 11.34 -12.20 -2.20
CA ILE A 111 12.24 -12.92 -1.29
C ILE A 111 11.84 -12.73 0.18
N TYR A 112 11.40 -11.53 0.53
CA TYR A 112 11.08 -11.18 1.91
C TYR A 112 9.65 -11.56 2.30
N TYR A 113 8.68 -11.43 1.38
CA TYR A 113 7.34 -11.96 1.58
C TYR A 113 7.35 -13.48 1.70
N LYS A 114 8.15 -14.17 0.88
CA LYS A 114 8.32 -15.62 1.00
C LYS A 114 8.84 -16.00 2.38
N LYS A 115 9.90 -15.34 2.86
CA LYS A 115 10.44 -15.56 4.21
C LYS A 115 9.43 -15.24 5.32
N LYS A 116 8.67 -14.15 5.19
CA LYS A 116 7.66 -13.74 6.19
C LYS A 116 6.49 -14.73 6.24
N ASN A 117 6.06 -15.24 5.08
CA ASN A 117 5.01 -16.26 4.99
C ASN A 117 5.49 -17.63 5.51
N GLU A 118 6.77 -17.99 5.34
CA GLU A 118 7.37 -19.20 5.93
C GLU A 118 7.40 -19.14 7.46
N VAL A 119 7.54 -17.95 8.06
CA VAL A 119 7.52 -17.76 9.53
C VAL A 119 6.10 -17.74 10.12
N ILE A 120 5.10 -17.29 9.34
CA ILE A 120 3.69 -17.24 9.78
C ILE A 120 2.99 -18.59 9.60
N GLY A 121 3.48 -19.43 8.68
CA GLY A 121 2.95 -20.78 8.42
C GLY A 121 3.61 -21.92 9.20
N GLY A 122 4.45 -21.62 10.19
CA GLY A 122 5.20 -22.59 11.02
C GLY A 122 4.71 -22.69 12.46
#